data_AF-A0A353DZ96-F1
#
_entry.id   AF-A0A353DZ96-F1
#
_cell.length_a   1.000
_cell.length_b   1.000
_cell.length_c   1.000
_cell.angle_alpha   90.00
_cell.angle_beta   90.00
_cell.angle_gamma   90.00
#
_symmetry.space_group_name_H-M   'P 1'
#
loop_
_entity.id
_entity.type
_entity.pdbx_description
1 polymer ?
#
loop_
_entity_poly.entity_id
_entity_poly.type
_entity_poly.pdbx_seq_one_letter_code
_entity_poly.pdbx_strand_id
1 'polypeptide(L)'
;MLSLVFGFWMNPICKAQEALKIQIDFFDLRPLGQTLKYFVTPGFHALLEDPSPVPVLTLHGHPDNRYRIDVTSQLQAPQSWKELGEVEIGSDPFILIDLQGRNQTSRIYRTTPILINPQPDQLVWIPPGTFDMGSPFDEQDRDTDENPMTRVTLTHGYWMGKYEVTQKAFMEVMGYNPSRFAYT
;
A
#
# COMPACT_ATOMS: atom_id res chain seq x y z
N MET A 1 20.19 3.80 -20.91
CA MET A 1 19.07 2.86 -20.97
C MET A 1 19.56 1.53 -20.40
N LEU A 2 19.35 1.28 -19.11
CA LEU A 2 19.64 0.01 -18.46
C LEU A 2 18.68 -0.09 -17.28
N SER A 3 17.65 -0.92 -17.42
CA SER A 3 16.75 -1.30 -16.33
C SER A 3 17.19 -2.68 -15.87
N LEU A 4 17.74 -2.77 -14.66
CA LEU A 4 17.92 -4.05 -13.97
C LEU A 4 16.70 -4.26 -13.08
N VAL A 5 15.85 -5.20 -13.46
CA VAL A 5 14.77 -5.73 -12.61
C VAL A 5 15.32 -6.97 -11.92
N PHE A 6 15.57 -6.89 -10.61
CA PHE A 6 15.82 -8.08 -9.79
C PHE A 6 14.50 -8.80 -9.58
N GLY A 7 14.30 -9.92 -10.27
CA GLY A 7 13.17 -10.82 -10.06
C GLY A 7 13.42 -11.72 -8.85
N PHE A 8 12.68 -11.51 -7.77
CA PHE A 8 12.45 -12.55 -6.76
C PHE A 8 11.33 -13.47 -7.28
N TRP A 9 11.60 -14.77 -7.30
CA TRP A 9 10.65 -15.79 -7.74
C TRP A 9 9.59 -15.98 -6.64
N MET A 10 8.37 -15.49 -6.85
CA MET A 10 7.18 -15.81 -6.05
C MET A 10 6.11 -16.41 -6.97
N ASN A 11 5.44 -17.45 -6.48
CA ASN A 11 4.42 -18.27 -7.15
C ASN A 11 3.42 -17.48 -8.03
N PRO A 12 2.95 -18.05 -9.16
CA PRO A 12 2.07 -17.39 -10.13
C PRO A 12 0.61 -17.17 -9.67
N ILE A 13 0.30 -17.38 -8.39
CA ILE A 13 -1.08 -17.31 -7.84
C ILE A 13 -1.43 -15.90 -7.33
N CYS A 14 -0.43 -15.09 -6.97
CA CYS A 14 -0.64 -13.66 -6.77
C CYS A 14 -0.43 -12.97 -8.11
N LYS A 15 -1.48 -12.42 -8.73
CA LYS A 15 -1.25 -11.28 -9.62
C LYS A 15 -0.51 -10.26 -8.77
N ALA A 16 0.70 -9.90 -9.19
CA ALA A 16 1.46 -8.85 -8.54
C ALA A 16 0.54 -7.64 -8.42
N GLN A 17 0.22 -7.26 -7.19
CA GLN A 17 -0.42 -5.98 -6.92
C GLN A 17 0.36 -4.95 -7.71
N GLU A 18 -0.28 -4.28 -8.67
CA GLU A 18 0.45 -3.44 -9.62
C GLU A 18 1.32 -2.49 -8.82
N ALA A 19 2.64 -2.64 -8.98
CA ALA A 19 3.58 -1.86 -8.22
C ALA A 19 3.31 -0.38 -8.52
N LEU A 20 3.28 0.45 -7.47
CA LEU A 20 3.14 1.90 -7.61
C LEU A 20 4.14 2.38 -8.66
N LYS A 21 3.63 3.01 -9.73
CA LYS A 21 4.49 3.64 -10.74
C LYS A 21 4.69 5.08 -10.36
N ILE A 22 5.93 5.53 -10.41
CA ILE A 22 6.32 6.89 -10.09
C ILE A 22 6.98 7.48 -11.33
N GLN A 23 6.42 8.57 -11.82
CA GLN A 23 7.07 9.45 -12.79
C GLN A 23 7.54 10.70 -12.07
N ILE A 24 8.77 11.14 -12.37
CA ILE A 24 9.36 12.33 -11.76
C ILE A 24 9.62 13.33 -12.89
N ASP A 25 9.01 14.49 -12.76
CA ASP A 25 9.22 15.63 -13.63
C ASP A 25 9.75 16.81 -12.82
N PHE A 26 10.27 17.83 -13.51
CA PHE A 26 10.72 19.07 -12.91
C PHE A 26 9.87 20.21 -13.43
N PHE A 27 9.29 20.99 -12.51
CA PHE A 27 8.34 22.03 -12.86
C PHE A 27 8.75 23.39 -12.30
N ASP A 28 8.65 24.41 -13.14
CA ASP A 28 8.80 25.82 -12.77
C ASP A 28 7.47 26.33 -12.21
N LEU A 29 7.44 26.74 -10.94
CA LEU A 29 6.20 27.16 -10.26
C LEU A 29 5.74 28.58 -10.62
N ARG A 30 6.54 29.37 -11.36
CA ARG A 30 6.20 30.76 -11.68
C ARG A 30 4.84 30.94 -12.37
N PRO A 31 4.41 30.08 -13.32
CA PRO A 31 3.07 30.17 -13.90
C PRO A 31 1.95 30.03 -12.85
N LEU A 32 2.14 29.18 -11.83
CA LEU A 32 1.21 29.06 -10.71
C LEU A 32 1.25 30.30 -9.83
N GLY A 33 2.44 30.84 -9.55
CA GLY A 33 2.61 32.11 -8.82
C GLY A 33 1.83 33.26 -9.44
N GLN A 34 1.92 33.43 -10.78
CA GLN A 34 1.15 34.47 -11.48
C GLN A 34 -0.36 34.26 -11.36
N THR A 35 -0.83 33.01 -11.44
CA THR A 35 -2.25 32.67 -11.33
C THR A 35 -2.78 32.90 -9.91
N LEU A 36 -1.96 32.60 -8.90
CA LEU A 36 -2.37 32.60 -7.50
C LEU A 36 -2.01 33.88 -6.75
N LYS A 37 -1.40 34.87 -7.41
CA LYS A 37 -0.85 36.10 -6.80
C LYS A 37 -1.77 36.80 -5.79
N TYR A 38 -3.06 36.84 -6.07
CA TYR A 38 -4.04 37.52 -5.22
C TYR A 38 -4.76 36.60 -4.22
N PHE A 39 -4.51 35.28 -4.29
CA PHE A 39 -5.17 34.27 -3.46
C PHE A 39 -4.26 33.72 -2.35
N VAL A 40 -2.97 34.06 -2.36
CA VAL A 40 -1.97 33.54 -1.42
C VAL A 40 -1.26 34.67 -0.70
N THR A 41 -0.67 34.36 0.46
CA THR A 41 0.10 35.34 1.21
C THR A 41 1.34 35.78 0.43
N PRO A 42 1.86 37.01 0.64
CA PRO A 42 3.07 37.47 -0.04
C PRO A 42 4.27 36.52 0.14
N GLY A 43 4.40 35.88 1.31
CA GLY A 43 5.45 34.89 1.57
C GLY A 43 5.31 33.63 0.73
N PHE A 44 4.09 33.10 0.57
CA PHE A 44 3.86 31.95 -0.31
C PHE A 44 3.98 32.35 -1.79
N HIS A 45 3.57 33.56 -2.16
CA HIS A 45 3.78 34.07 -3.51
C HIS A 45 5.26 34.15 -3.88
N ALA A 46 6.11 34.68 -3.00
CA ALA A 46 7.55 34.75 -3.22
C ALA A 46 8.17 33.35 -3.42
N LEU A 47 7.66 32.33 -2.74
CA LEU A 47 8.09 30.94 -2.95
C LEU A 47 7.77 30.45 -4.37
N LEU A 48 6.63 30.86 -4.94
CA LEU A 48 6.21 30.47 -6.29
C LEU A 48 6.91 31.27 -7.40
N GLU A 49 7.47 32.44 -7.10
CA GLU A 49 8.16 33.29 -8.08
C GLU A 49 9.62 32.88 -8.38
N ASP A 50 10.18 32.02 -7.55
CA ASP A 50 11.53 31.48 -7.72
C ASP A 50 11.63 30.63 -9.01
N PRO A 51 12.62 30.89 -9.89
CA PRO A 51 12.77 30.19 -11.16
C PRO A 51 13.30 28.76 -11.03
N SER A 52 13.79 28.36 -9.85
CA SER A 52 14.38 27.05 -9.66
C SER A 52 13.32 25.95 -9.73
N PRO A 53 13.51 24.96 -10.62
CA PRO A 53 12.52 23.90 -10.78
C PRO A 53 12.42 23.06 -9.51
N VAL A 54 11.21 22.59 -9.23
CA VAL A 54 10.93 21.66 -8.13
C VAL A 54 10.59 20.28 -8.69
N PRO A 55 10.99 19.19 -8.03
CA PRO A 55 10.54 17.85 -8.38
C PRO A 55 9.03 17.70 -8.17
N VAL A 56 8.37 17.13 -9.18
CA VAL A 56 6.95 16.75 -9.14
C VAL A 56 6.87 15.25 -9.35
N LEU A 57 6.28 14.56 -8.39
CA LEU A 57 6.06 13.11 -8.42
C LEU A 57 4.63 12.85 -8.85
N THR A 58 4.47 12.17 -9.97
CA THR A 58 3.18 11.65 -10.44
C THR A 58 3.12 10.17 -10.07
N LEU A 59 2.22 9.85 -9.15
CA LEU A 59 2.04 8.52 -8.58
C LEU A 59 0.82 7.86 -9.21
N HIS A 60 1.02 6.66 -9.76
CA HIS A 60 -0.04 5.81 -10.30
C HIS A 60 -0.15 4.55 -9.47
N GLY A 61 -1.28 4.38 -8.80
CA GLY A 61 -1.56 3.26 -7.92
C GLY A 61 -3.05 3.08 -7.68
N HIS A 62 -3.42 1.95 -7.07
CA HIS A 62 -4.81 1.69 -6.72
C HIS A 62 -5.32 2.73 -5.71
N PRO A 63 -6.56 3.22 -5.87
CA PRO A 63 -7.19 4.06 -4.85
C PRO A 63 -7.16 3.40 -3.46
N ASP A 64 -7.07 4.20 -2.40
CA ASP A 64 -7.04 3.75 -0.99
C ASP A 64 -5.76 3.03 -0.55
N ASN A 65 -4.80 2.79 -1.45
CA ASN A 65 -3.48 2.32 -1.06
C ASN A 65 -2.69 3.46 -0.39
N ARG A 66 -1.96 3.11 0.68
CA ARG A 66 -1.05 4.03 1.37
C ARG A 66 0.40 3.68 1.10
N TYR A 67 1.21 4.71 0.88
CA TYR A 67 2.64 4.60 0.64
C TYR A 67 3.41 5.59 1.50
N ARG A 68 4.54 5.15 2.05
CA ARG A 68 5.54 6.05 2.59
C ARG A 68 6.53 6.39 1.49
N ILE A 69 6.81 7.68 1.32
CA ILE A 69 7.81 8.18 0.39
C ILE A 69 9.06 8.55 1.18
N ASP A 70 10.17 7.90 0.86
CA ASP A 70 11.49 8.21 1.41
C ASP A 70 12.33 8.91 0.32
N VAL A 71 13.17 9.85 0.73
CA VAL A 71 14.08 10.62 -0.14
C VAL A 71 15.52 10.55 0.36
N THR A 72 16.47 10.47 -0.56
CA THR A 72 17.90 10.62 -0.28
C THR A 72 18.62 11.39 -1.40
N SER A 73 19.77 11.97 -1.09
CA SER A 73 20.74 12.50 -2.07
C SER A 73 21.97 11.60 -2.24
N GLN A 74 22.11 10.53 -1.42
CA GLN A 74 23.29 9.66 -1.35
C GLN A 74 22.90 8.18 -1.37
N LEU A 75 22.81 7.56 -2.55
CA LEU A 75 22.37 6.17 -2.70
C LEU A 75 23.26 5.17 -1.96
N GLN A 76 24.55 5.47 -1.79
CA GLN A 76 25.54 4.58 -1.18
C GLN A 76 25.53 4.61 0.35
N ALA A 77 24.79 5.52 0.98
CA ALA A 77 24.71 5.65 2.43
C ALA A 77 23.35 5.14 2.93
N PRO A 78 23.24 3.91 3.48
CA PRO A 78 21.95 3.30 3.83
C PRO A 78 21.12 4.08 4.86
N GLN A 79 21.79 4.88 5.71
CA GLN A 79 21.14 5.71 6.74
C GLN A 79 20.76 7.12 6.27
N SER A 80 20.97 7.43 4.98
CA SER A 80 20.69 8.76 4.41
C SER A 80 19.24 8.99 4.01
N TRP A 81 18.43 7.93 3.99
CA TRP A 81 17.02 8.00 3.65
C TRP A 81 16.26 8.77 4.73
N LYS A 82 15.54 9.80 4.30
CA LYS A 82 14.65 10.60 5.15
C LYS A 82 13.23 10.47 4.64
N GLU A 83 12.28 10.48 5.55
CA GLU A 83 10.87 10.50 5.17
C GLU A 83 10.53 11.84 4.52
N LEU A 84 9.90 11.78 3.34
CA LEU A 84 9.28 12.93 2.69
C LEU A 84 7.82 13.07 3.13
N GLY A 85 7.13 11.95 3.31
CA GLY A 85 5.79 11.87 3.90
C GLY A 85 5.05 10.58 3.55
N GLU A 86 3.85 10.46 4.10
CA GLU A 86 2.90 9.40 3.76
C GLU A 86 1.81 9.93 2.82
N VAL A 87 1.40 9.10 1.87
CA VAL A 87 0.38 9.43 0.88
C VAL A 87 -0.65 8.31 0.79
N GLU A 88 -1.91 8.70 0.77
CA GLU A 88 -3.03 7.84 0.37
C GLU A 88 -3.42 8.21 -1.06
N ILE A 89 -3.47 7.22 -1.94
CA ILE A 89 -3.83 7.45 -3.34
C ILE A 89 -5.34 7.69 -3.40
N GLY A 90 -5.75 8.96 -3.36
CA GLY A 90 -7.18 9.33 -3.49
C GLY A 90 -7.69 9.37 -4.93
N SER A 91 -6.78 9.52 -5.90
CA SER A 91 -7.07 9.56 -7.34
C SER A 91 -5.86 9.06 -8.14
N ASP A 92 -6.08 8.49 -9.32
CA ASP A 92 -5.02 8.13 -10.28
C ASP A 92 -5.08 9.07 -11.50
N PRO A 93 -4.05 9.91 -11.75
CA PRO A 93 -2.82 10.05 -10.97
C PRO A 93 -3.00 10.87 -9.68
N PHE A 94 -2.13 10.61 -8.69
CA PHE A 94 -1.92 11.48 -7.54
C PHE A 94 -0.63 12.29 -7.75
N ILE A 95 -0.66 13.60 -7.46
CA ILE A 95 0.48 14.50 -7.68
C ILE A 95 1.02 14.97 -6.33
N LEU A 96 2.32 14.80 -6.13
CA LEU A 96 3.06 15.30 -4.97
C LEU A 96 4.21 16.23 -5.42
N ILE A 97 4.30 17.41 -4.81
CA ILE A 97 5.34 18.40 -5.12
C ILE A 97 6.37 18.42 -3.97
N ASP A 98 7.63 18.06 -4.25
CA ASP A 98 8.72 18.17 -3.27
C ASP A 98 9.33 19.58 -3.31
N LEU A 99 8.76 20.50 -2.53
CA LEU A 99 9.30 21.85 -2.38
C LEU A 99 10.70 21.89 -1.76
N GLN A 100 11.05 20.89 -0.93
CA GLN A 100 12.39 20.82 -0.34
C GLN A 100 13.44 20.45 -1.39
N GLY A 101 13.03 19.79 -2.48
CA GLY A 101 13.89 19.39 -3.58
C GLY A 101 14.39 20.52 -4.47
N ARG A 102 13.91 21.73 -4.23
CA ARG A 102 14.41 22.92 -4.93
C ARG A 102 15.93 23.06 -4.77
N ASN A 103 16.61 23.35 -5.88
CA ASN A 103 18.05 23.57 -5.94
C ASN A 103 18.92 22.39 -5.47
N GLN A 104 18.35 21.20 -5.29
CA GLN A 104 19.11 20.00 -5.00
C GLN A 104 19.64 19.38 -6.30
N THR A 105 20.92 19.02 -6.32
CA THR A 105 21.57 18.41 -7.49
C THR A 105 21.34 16.90 -7.59
N SER A 106 20.95 16.26 -6.49
CA SER A 106 20.66 14.83 -6.41
C SER A 106 19.47 14.59 -5.49
N ARG A 107 18.41 13.99 -6.04
CA ARG A 107 17.20 13.58 -5.35
C ARG A 107 16.79 12.22 -5.85
N ILE A 108 16.72 11.25 -4.94
CA ILE A 108 16.33 9.88 -5.22
C ILE A 108 15.17 9.55 -4.32
N TYR A 109 14.12 8.98 -4.91
CA TYR A 109 12.89 8.64 -4.20
C TYR A 109 12.73 7.12 -4.16
N ARG A 110 12.15 6.64 -3.07
CA ARG A 110 11.69 5.27 -2.93
C ARG A 110 10.33 5.30 -2.26
N THR A 111 9.45 4.42 -2.70
CA THR A 111 8.18 4.19 -2.02
C THR A 111 8.19 2.84 -1.34
N THR A 112 7.70 2.83 -0.11
CA THR A 112 7.42 1.60 0.63
C THR A 112 5.91 1.52 0.76
N PRO A 113 5.24 0.43 0.30
CA PRO A 113 3.84 0.26 0.61
C PRO A 113 3.71 0.25 2.13
N ILE A 114 2.85 1.13 2.64
CA ILE A 114 2.33 0.94 3.98
C ILE A 114 1.26 -0.10 3.76
N LEU A 115 1.71 -1.36 3.78
CA LEU A 115 0.80 -2.46 3.98
C LEU A 115 0.08 -2.08 5.26
N ILE A 116 -1.19 -1.73 5.11
CA ILE A 116 -2.10 -1.91 6.21
C ILE A 116 -2.01 -3.41 6.41
N ASN A 117 -1.11 -3.85 7.31
CA ASN A 117 -1.25 -5.15 7.97
C ASN A 117 -2.74 -5.32 8.19
N PRO A 118 -3.34 -6.49 7.93
CA PRO A 118 -4.75 -6.71 8.20
C PRO A 118 -5.01 -6.08 9.57
N GLN A 119 -5.82 -5.02 9.56
CA GLN A 119 -5.73 -4.05 10.63
C GLN A 119 -5.93 -4.80 11.95
N PRO A 120 -5.21 -4.49 13.04
CA PRO A 120 -5.34 -5.27 14.27
C PRO A 120 -6.79 -5.39 14.77
N ASP A 121 -7.70 -4.51 14.34
CA ASP A 121 -9.15 -4.57 14.58
C ASP A 121 -9.92 -5.55 13.66
N GLN A 122 -9.31 -5.98 12.56
CA GLN A 122 -9.79 -6.99 11.62
C GLN A 122 -9.20 -8.39 11.85
N LEU A 123 -8.18 -8.53 12.71
CA LEU A 123 -7.67 -9.82 13.17
C LEU A 123 -7.93 -10.02 14.64
N VAL A 124 -8.09 -11.28 15.04
CA VAL A 124 -8.17 -11.67 16.44
C VAL A 124 -7.02 -12.61 16.78
N TRP A 125 -6.42 -12.40 17.96
CA TRP A 125 -5.41 -13.31 18.49
C TRP A 125 -6.09 -14.54 19.08
N ILE A 126 -5.70 -15.71 18.58
CA ILE A 126 -6.12 -17.01 19.12
C ILE A 126 -4.94 -17.57 19.94
N PRO A 127 -5.08 -17.70 21.26
CA PRO A 127 -4.02 -18.25 22.10
C PRO A 127 -3.79 -19.74 21.81
N PRO A 128 -2.60 -20.28 22.14
CA PRO A 128 -2.38 -21.72 22.09
C PRO A 128 -3.35 -22.46 23.02
N GLY A 129 -3.75 -23.66 22.63
CA GLY A 129 -4.77 -24.41 23.36
C GLY A 129 -5.06 -25.78 22.78
N THR A 130 -5.92 -26.52 23.47
CA THR A 130 -6.38 -27.84 23.07
C THR A 130 -7.90 -27.81 22.93
N PHE A 131 -8.41 -28.38 21.84
CA PHE A 131 -9.83 -28.50 21.57
C PHE A 131 -10.11 -29.81 20.82
N ASP A 132 -11.38 -30.18 20.74
CA ASP A 132 -11.81 -31.34 19.96
C ASP A 132 -12.34 -30.85 18.61
N MET A 133 -11.76 -31.37 17.51
CA MET A 133 -12.12 -31.05 16.14
C MET A 133 -12.99 -32.17 15.55
N GLY A 134 -14.05 -31.80 14.82
CA GLY A 134 -15.06 -32.71 14.27
C GLY A 134 -16.38 -32.64 15.04
N SER A 135 -17.37 -33.43 14.63
CA SER A 135 -18.70 -33.46 15.27
C SER A 135 -18.93 -34.73 16.10
N PRO A 136 -19.65 -34.63 17.22
CA PRO A 136 -20.15 -35.80 17.95
C PRO A 136 -21.02 -36.70 17.07
N PHE A 137 -21.11 -37.97 17.45
CA PHE A 137 -21.88 -38.96 16.67
C PHE A 137 -23.38 -38.65 16.64
N ASP A 138 -23.89 -38.01 17.68
CA ASP A 138 -25.30 -37.68 17.90
C ASP A 138 -25.67 -36.25 17.47
N GLU A 139 -24.75 -35.50 16.83
CA GLU A 139 -25.07 -34.18 16.29
C GLU A 139 -25.99 -34.30 15.05
N GLN A 140 -27.11 -33.59 15.09
CA GLN A 140 -28.07 -33.52 13.99
C GLN A 140 -27.43 -32.79 12.79
N ASP A 141 -27.64 -33.31 11.59
CA ASP A 141 -27.15 -32.77 10.31
C ASP A 141 -25.63 -32.83 10.09
N ARG A 142 -24.91 -33.63 10.89
CA ARG A 142 -23.48 -33.89 10.66
C ARG A 142 -23.24 -34.58 9.32
N ASP A 143 -22.19 -34.19 8.62
CA ASP A 143 -21.72 -34.92 7.44
C ASP A 143 -20.81 -36.11 7.80
N THR A 144 -20.69 -37.06 6.87
CA THR A 144 -19.92 -38.29 7.12
C THR A 144 -18.41 -38.06 7.26
N ASP A 145 -17.90 -36.96 6.70
CA ASP A 145 -16.48 -36.59 6.69
C ASP A 145 -16.06 -35.72 7.88
N GLU A 146 -16.97 -35.38 8.78
CA GLU A 146 -16.67 -34.66 10.03
C GLU A 146 -16.11 -35.58 11.15
N ASN A 147 -15.83 -36.84 10.82
CA ASN A 147 -15.31 -37.86 11.72
C ASN A 147 -13.85 -38.24 11.42
N PRO A 148 -13.11 -38.76 12.42
CA PRO A 148 -13.48 -38.88 13.83
C PRO A 148 -13.22 -37.58 14.61
N MET A 149 -13.97 -37.39 15.70
CA MET A 149 -13.69 -36.31 16.65
C MET A 149 -12.28 -36.50 17.24
N THR A 150 -11.39 -35.54 16.96
CA THR A 150 -9.95 -35.64 17.21
C THR A 150 -9.51 -34.53 18.16
N ARG A 151 -8.78 -34.88 19.22
CA ARG A 151 -8.19 -33.90 20.14
C ARG A 151 -6.96 -33.25 19.53
N VAL A 152 -7.07 -31.97 19.20
CA VAL A 152 -6.02 -31.17 18.56
C VAL A 152 -5.41 -30.19 19.56
N THR A 153 -4.08 -30.11 19.60
CA THR A 153 -3.33 -29.14 20.40
C THR A 153 -2.53 -28.22 19.49
N LEU A 154 -2.83 -26.93 19.54
CA LEU A 154 -2.06 -25.88 18.88
C LEU A 154 -1.06 -25.32 19.88
N THR A 155 0.22 -25.63 19.68
CA THR A 155 1.31 -25.28 20.61
C THR A 155 1.71 -23.81 20.55
N HIS A 156 1.28 -23.09 19.52
CA HIS A 156 1.54 -21.68 19.31
C HIS A 156 0.23 -20.96 19.03
N GLY A 157 0.09 -19.75 19.57
CA GLY A 157 -1.00 -18.87 19.18
C GLY A 157 -0.78 -18.30 17.79
N TYR A 158 -1.87 -17.84 17.17
CA TYR A 158 -1.86 -17.30 15.82
C TYR A 158 -2.95 -16.25 15.66
N TRP A 159 -2.87 -15.47 14.59
CA TRP A 159 -3.89 -14.50 14.24
C TRP A 159 -4.87 -15.07 13.22
N MET A 160 -6.16 -14.75 13.37
CA MET A 160 -7.22 -15.15 12.44
C MET A 160 -8.05 -13.92 12.04
N GLY A 161 -8.55 -13.91 10.80
CA GLY A 161 -9.52 -12.89 10.36
C GLY A 161 -10.74 -12.87 11.28
N LYS A 162 -11.09 -11.69 11.79
CA LYS A 162 -12.32 -11.47 12.56
C LYS A 162 -13.58 -11.75 11.72
N TYR A 163 -13.46 -11.52 10.41
CA TYR A 163 -14.50 -11.76 9.42
C TYR A 163 -13.91 -12.52 8.23
N GLU A 164 -14.77 -13.15 7.45
CA GLU A 164 -14.41 -13.72 6.16
C GLU A 164 -13.93 -12.63 5.19
N VAL A 165 -13.06 -13.02 4.26
CA VAL A 165 -12.61 -12.11 3.20
C VAL A 165 -13.81 -11.74 2.33
N THR A 166 -14.05 -10.44 2.16
CA THR A 166 -15.16 -9.96 1.34
C THR A 166 -14.93 -10.24 -0.15
N GLN A 167 -16.01 -10.45 -0.91
CA GLN A 167 -15.91 -10.62 -2.37
C GLN A 167 -15.21 -9.41 -3.04
N LYS A 168 -15.45 -8.20 -2.52
CA LYS A 168 -14.77 -6.97 -2.99
C LYS A 168 -13.26 -7.08 -2.79
N ALA A 169 -12.80 -7.38 -1.58
CA ALA A 169 -11.38 -7.54 -1.27
C ALA A 169 -10.72 -8.66 -2.10
N PHE A 170 -11.43 -9.77 -2.30
CA PHE A 170 -10.94 -10.84 -3.19
C PHE A 170 -10.79 -10.34 -4.63
N MET A 171 -11.80 -9.66 -5.17
CA MET A 171 -11.79 -9.14 -6.53
C MET A 171 -10.70 -8.08 -6.76
N GLU A 172 -10.42 -7.24 -5.76
CA GLU A 172 -9.33 -6.26 -5.80
C GLU A 172 -7.96 -6.95 -5.98
N VAL A 173 -7.73 -8.07 -5.29
CA VAL A 173 -6.46 -8.81 -5.36
C VAL A 173 -6.38 -9.69 -6.60
N MET A 174 -7.45 -10.42 -6.91
CA MET A 174 -7.44 -11.45 -7.96
C MET A 174 -7.82 -10.90 -9.33
N GLY A 175 -8.51 -9.77 -9.38
CA GLY A 175 -9.03 -9.13 -10.59
C GLY A 175 -10.24 -9.83 -11.20
N TYR A 176 -10.89 -10.75 -10.46
CA TYR A 176 -12.13 -11.41 -10.86
C TYR A 176 -12.90 -11.87 -9.61
N ASN A 177 -14.20 -12.12 -9.75
CA ASN A 177 -15.04 -12.63 -8.68
C ASN A 177 -15.57 -14.05 -9.05
N PRO A 178 -15.10 -15.12 -8.39
CA PRO A 178 -15.56 -16.48 -8.63
C PRO A 178 -16.89 -16.81 -7.93
N SER A 179 -17.45 -15.89 -7.15
CA SER A 179 -18.63 -16.14 -6.35
C SER A 179 -19.82 -16.53 -7.21
N ARG A 180 -20.50 -17.62 -6.84
CA ARG A 180 -21.80 -17.99 -7.41
C ARG A 180 -22.91 -17.01 -7.02
N PHE A 181 -22.73 -16.31 -5.91
CA PHE A 181 -23.67 -15.32 -5.39
C PHE A 181 -23.11 -13.92 -5.65
N ALA A 182 -23.47 -13.34 -6.79
CA ALA A 182 -23.14 -11.95 -7.12
C ALA A 182 -24.30 -11.02 -6.73
N TYR A 183 -23.98 -9.89 -6.10
CA TYR A 183 -24.95 -8.80 -5.95
C TYR A 183 -25.13 -8.15 -7.32
N THR A 184 -26.37 -8.12 -7.83
CA THR A 184 -26.72 -7.44 -9.09
C THR A 184 -26.99 -5.97 -8.83
#